data_AF-A0A8I3N2M1-F1
#
_entry.id   AF-A0A8I3N2M1-F1
#
_cell.length_a   1.000
_cell.length_b   1.000
_cell.length_c   1.000
_cell.angle_alpha   90.00
_cell.angle_beta   90.00
_cell.angle_gamma   90.00
#
_symmetry.space_group_name_H-M   'P 1'
#
loop_
_entity.id
_entity.type
_entity.pdbx_description
1 polymer ?
#
loop_
_entity_poly.entity_id
_entity_poly.type
_entity_poly.pdbx_seq_one_letter_code
_entity_poly.pdbx_strand_id
1 'polypeptide(L)'
;MNPDVNPDVNPDVNPVIVVHGGGASKISKDRKERVRQGIMKAAQAGYKILTEGGSAVDAVEGAVTILEDHPEFNAGCGSVLNANGDVEMDASIMNGKDLSAGAVSAVRCIANPIKLARLVMEKTTHCFLTDQGAAKFAAAMGVPTIPKEQLVTERNIKRLEKEKHEKGAPNSDCQKNLGTVGAVALDCKGNVAYATSTGGIVNKMVGRVGDTPCIGSGGYADNDIGAISTTGHGESILKVNLARLTLFQVEQASAEICQNFLNVIKALFLDTPSSYQAALEFFNPDADMKDAMIQLKSLVDTLPSNTTENILKFTEAVIKSPECA
;
A
#
# COMPACT_ATOMS: atom_id res chain seq x y z
N MET A 1 -1.16 -40.98 14.39
CA MET A 1 -1.68 -39.89 13.54
C MET A 1 -2.29 -38.87 14.48
N ASN A 2 -1.70 -37.68 14.56
CA ASN A 2 -2.16 -36.64 15.48
C ASN A 2 -3.40 -35.96 14.87
N PRO A 3 -4.55 -35.90 15.57
CA PRO A 3 -5.80 -35.40 14.99
C PRO A 3 -5.87 -33.87 14.85
N ASP A 4 -4.83 -33.15 15.29
CA ASP A 4 -4.86 -31.69 15.42
C ASP A 4 -4.16 -30.91 14.28
N VAL A 5 -3.70 -31.58 13.22
CA VAL A 5 -3.14 -30.87 12.06
C VAL A 5 -4.28 -30.62 11.07
N ASN A 6 -4.80 -29.39 11.05
CA ASN A 6 -5.72 -28.93 10.02
C ASN A 6 -5.05 -29.18 8.64
N PRO A 7 -5.63 -30.01 7.76
CA PRO A 7 -4.99 -30.43 6.51
C PRO A 7 -4.73 -29.28 5.53
N ASP A 8 -5.30 -28.10 5.79
CA ASP A 8 -5.13 -26.89 4.99
C ASP A 8 -3.92 -26.03 5.39
N VAL A 9 -3.23 -26.32 6.50
CA VAL A 9 -2.10 -25.52 6.98
C VAL A 9 -0.80 -26.10 6.43
N ASN A 10 -0.03 -25.28 5.70
CA ASN A 10 1.32 -25.64 5.28
C ASN A 10 2.30 -25.33 6.44
N PRO A 11 2.85 -26.35 7.12
CA PRO A 11 3.72 -26.14 8.28
C PRO A 11 5.05 -25.44 7.93
N ASP A 12 5.40 -25.37 6.64
CA ASP A 12 6.64 -24.76 6.15
C ASP A 12 6.47 -23.26 5.80
N VAL A 13 5.24 -22.73 5.82
CA VAL A 13 4.94 -21.32 5.49
C VAL A 13 4.64 -20.53 6.75
N ASN A 14 5.58 -19.67 7.14
CA ASN A 14 5.35 -18.69 8.20
C ASN A 14 4.52 -17.53 7.65
N PRO A 15 3.36 -17.21 8.24
CA PRO A 15 2.57 -16.09 7.77
C PRO A 15 3.30 -14.75 7.95
N VAL A 16 3.14 -13.86 6.97
CA VAL A 16 3.79 -12.54 6.95
C VAL A 16 2.77 -11.48 6.58
N ILE A 17 2.87 -10.31 7.21
CA ILE A 17 2.15 -9.11 6.77
C ILE A 17 3.08 -7.90 6.76
N VAL A 18 2.97 -7.09 5.71
CA VAL A 18 3.68 -5.82 5.55
C VAL A 18 2.66 -4.72 5.29
N VAL A 19 2.85 -3.56 5.92
CA VAL A 19 1.89 -2.45 5.88
C VAL A 19 2.64 -1.14 5.63
N HIS A 20 2.08 -0.25 4.81
CA HIS A 20 2.59 1.12 4.63
C HIS A 20 1.50 2.18 4.86
N GLY A 21 1.90 3.32 5.41
CA GLY A 21 1.07 4.53 5.54
C GLY A 21 1.30 5.57 4.43
N GLY A 22 2.12 5.19 3.45
CA GLY A 22 2.55 6.00 2.33
C GLY A 22 3.74 6.93 2.60
N GLY A 23 4.51 7.23 1.56
CA GLY A 23 5.76 7.99 1.63
C GLY A 23 5.73 9.21 0.72
N ALA A 24 6.00 10.40 1.27
CA ALA A 24 6.44 11.61 0.53
C ALA A 24 6.47 12.87 1.42
N SER A 25 5.70 12.92 2.52
CA SER A 25 5.61 14.14 3.33
C SER A 25 6.48 14.09 4.59
N LYS A 26 7.20 15.18 4.90
CA LYS A 26 7.95 15.30 6.17
C LYS A 26 6.97 15.18 7.33
N ILE A 27 7.03 14.07 8.07
CA ILE A 27 6.17 13.84 9.24
C ILE A 27 6.73 14.68 10.40
N SER A 28 5.92 15.64 10.88
CA SER A 28 6.28 16.49 12.00
C SER A 28 6.50 15.67 13.27
N LYS A 29 7.38 16.15 14.17
CA LYS A 29 7.79 15.44 15.41
C LYS A 29 6.59 14.99 16.25
N ASP A 30 5.55 15.83 16.33
CA ASP A 30 4.32 15.57 17.07
C ASP A 30 3.46 14.46 16.45
N ARG A 31 3.54 14.23 15.13
CA ARG A 31 2.77 13.21 14.40
C ARG A 31 3.48 11.87 14.32
N LYS A 32 4.83 11.85 14.43
CA LYS A 32 5.65 10.63 14.26
C LYS A 32 5.11 9.46 15.08
N GLU A 33 4.84 9.71 16.36
CA GLU A 33 4.39 8.68 17.29
C GLU A 33 2.98 8.19 16.96
N ARG A 34 2.05 9.08 16.60
CA ARG A 34 0.69 8.69 16.20
C ARG A 34 0.68 7.86 14.92
N VAL A 35 1.51 8.23 13.93
CA VAL A 35 1.66 7.46 12.69
C VAL A 35 2.27 6.09 13.00
N ARG A 36 3.33 6.03 13.81
CA ARG A 36 3.98 4.77 14.22
C ARG A 36 2.98 3.83 14.91
N GLN A 37 2.19 4.34 15.85
CA GLN A 37 1.15 3.57 16.53
C GLN A 37 0.07 3.07 15.56
N GLY A 38 -0.34 3.88 14.60
CA GLY A 38 -1.29 3.47 13.56
C GLY A 38 -0.78 2.32 12.70
N ILE A 39 0.48 2.39 12.23
CA ILE A 39 1.11 1.31 11.47
C ILE A 39 1.23 0.03 12.30
N MET A 40 1.68 0.15 13.55
CA MET A 40 1.76 -1.00 14.45
C MET A 40 0.41 -1.67 14.67
N LYS A 41 -0.65 -0.89 14.92
CA LYS A 41 -2.01 -1.43 15.11
C LYS A 41 -2.51 -2.14 13.86
N ALA A 42 -2.27 -1.58 12.68
CA ALA A 42 -2.67 -2.20 11.41
C ALA A 42 -1.92 -3.53 11.18
N ALA A 43 -0.60 -3.54 11.36
CA ALA A 43 0.21 -4.75 11.24
C ALA A 43 -0.19 -5.82 12.26
N GLN A 44 -0.44 -5.43 13.53
CA GLN A 44 -0.90 -6.34 14.57
C GLN A 44 -2.27 -6.93 14.27
N ALA A 45 -3.21 -6.13 13.76
CA ALA A 45 -4.54 -6.59 13.42
C ALA A 45 -4.50 -7.64 12.30
N GLY A 46 -3.79 -7.37 11.21
CA GLY A 46 -3.65 -8.33 10.12
C GLY A 46 -2.82 -9.56 10.52
N TYR A 47 -1.74 -9.39 11.29
CA TYR A 47 -0.94 -10.52 11.77
C TYR A 47 -1.73 -11.44 12.69
N LYS A 48 -2.57 -10.87 13.56
CA LYS A 48 -3.48 -11.64 14.41
C LYS A 48 -4.40 -12.55 13.57
N ILE A 49 -5.02 -12.00 12.52
CA ILE A 49 -5.87 -12.76 11.59
C ILE A 49 -5.09 -13.94 10.99
N LEU A 50 -3.86 -13.69 10.53
CA LEU A 50 -3.00 -14.75 9.97
C LEU A 50 -2.66 -15.84 11.00
N THR A 51 -2.29 -15.45 12.22
CA THR A 51 -1.94 -16.42 13.29
C THR A 51 -3.13 -17.23 13.79
N GLU A 52 -4.36 -16.72 13.60
CA GLU A 52 -5.60 -17.43 13.89
C GLU A 52 -6.07 -18.31 12.71
N GLY A 53 -5.27 -18.41 11.63
CA GLY A 53 -5.55 -19.23 10.46
C GLY A 53 -6.45 -18.57 9.41
N GLY A 54 -6.66 -17.25 9.50
CA GLY A 54 -7.37 -16.45 8.50
C GLY A 54 -6.60 -16.33 7.18
N SER A 55 -7.29 -15.91 6.12
CA SER A 55 -6.70 -15.80 4.78
C SER A 55 -5.85 -14.53 4.61
N ALA A 56 -4.99 -14.52 3.60
CA ALA A 56 -4.21 -13.33 3.24
C ALA A 56 -5.13 -12.14 2.90
N VAL A 57 -6.27 -12.39 2.24
CA VAL A 57 -7.28 -11.37 1.91
C VAL A 57 -7.87 -10.75 3.18
N ASP A 58 -8.25 -11.58 4.17
CA ASP A 58 -8.78 -11.10 5.45
C ASP A 58 -7.74 -10.24 6.18
N ALA A 59 -6.47 -10.65 6.16
CA ALA A 59 -5.39 -9.95 6.83
C ALA A 59 -5.12 -8.56 6.25
N VAL A 60 -5.05 -8.44 4.91
CA VAL A 60 -4.82 -7.15 4.25
C VAL A 60 -6.04 -6.23 4.35
N GLU A 61 -7.27 -6.75 4.26
CA GLU A 61 -8.48 -5.97 4.49
C GLU A 61 -8.51 -5.44 5.94
N GLY A 62 -8.23 -6.30 6.91
CA GLY A 62 -8.19 -5.93 8.33
C GLY A 62 -7.16 -4.85 8.62
N ALA A 63 -5.95 -4.99 8.09
CA ALA A 63 -4.89 -3.99 8.26
C ALA A 63 -5.25 -2.64 7.62
N VAL A 64 -5.74 -2.63 6.38
CA VAL A 64 -6.11 -1.39 5.68
C VAL A 64 -7.34 -0.73 6.32
N THR A 65 -8.30 -1.50 6.82
CA THR A 65 -9.45 -0.96 7.58
C THR A 65 -8.97 -0.16 8.79
N ILE A 66 -8.00 -0.67 9.56
CA ILE A 66 -7.43 0.06 10.70
C ILE A 66 -6.81 1.40 10.28
N LEU A 67 -6.20 1.45 9.10
CA LEU A 67 -5.62 2.69 8.58
C LEU A 67 -6.67 3.65 8.03
N GLU A 68 -7.73 3.16 7.40
CA GLU A 68 -8.89 3.96 6.94
C GLU A 68 -9.66 4.59 8.11
N ASP A 69 -9.72 3.89 9.25
CA ASP A 69 -10.38 4.41 10.45
C ASP A 69 -9.48 5.41 11.22
N HIS A 70 -8.22 5.57 10.82
CA HIS A 70 -7.23 6.34 11.57
C HIS A 70 -6.90 7.69 10.91
N PRO A 71 -7.31 8.83 11.51
CA PRO A 71 -7.34 10.17 10.86
C PRO A 71 -5.98 10.75 10.47
N GLU A 72 -4.88 10.12 10.88
CA GLU A 72 -3.53 10.52 10.48
C GLU A 72 -3.17 10.14 9.04
N PHE A 73 -3.81 9.10 8.49
CA PHE A 73 -3.54 8.55 7.17
C PHE A 73 -4.48 9.12 6.12
N ASN A 74 -4.06 9.04 4.85
CA ASN A 74 -4.82 9.56 3.72
C ASN A 74 -5.68 8.45 3.08
N ALA A 75 -6.60 7.89 3.85
CA ALA A 75 -7.60 6.92 3.40
C ALA A 75 -8.76 6.92 4.41
N GLY A 76 -9.99 6.60 3.98
CA GLY A 76 -11.15 6.66 4.87
C GLY A 76 -11.27 8.00 5.59
N CYS A 77 -11.43 7.96 6.92
CA CYS A 77 -11.31 9.14 7.79
C CYS A 77 -9.89 9.68 7.77
N GLY A 78 -9.71 10.95 7.40
CA GLY A 78 -8.39 11.55 7.22
C GLY A 78 -7.93 11.64 5.76
N SER A 79 -8.77 11.22 4.82
CA SER A 79 -8.61 11.47 3.39
C SER A 79 -8.47 12.95 3.06
N VAL A 80 -7.61 13.25 2.08
CA VAL A 80 -7.46 14.61 1.54
C VAL A 80 -8.69 15.07 0.78
N LEU A 81 -8.79 16.39 0.60
CA LEU A 81 -9.93 17.03 -0.05
C LEU A 81 -9.63 17.32 -1.52
N ASN A 82 -10.65 17.13 -2.36
CA ASN A 82 -10.63 17.55 -3.76
C ASN A 82 -10.80 19.08 -3.89
N ALA A 83 -10.82 19.58 -5.12
CA ALA A 83 -10.96 21.02 -5.41
C ALA A 83 -12.24 21.66 -4.84
N ASN A 84 -13.29 20.88 -4.59
CA ASN A 84 -14.55 21.33 -4.00
C ASN A 84 -14.57 21.26 -2.47
N GLY A 85 -13.54 20.70 -1.84
CA GLY A 85 -13.53 20.47 -0.39
C GLY A 85 -14.20 19.17 0.04
N ASP A 86 -14.50 18.26 -0.89
CA ASP A 86 -15.11 16.97 -0.61
C ASP A 86 -14.05 15.86 -0.58
N VAL A 87 -14.36 14.79 0.17
CA VAL A 87 -13.58 13.55 0.18
C VAL A 87 -14.07 12.63 -0.95
N GLU A 88 -13.14 12.16 -1.77
CA GLU A 88 -13.33 11.13 -2.80
C GLU A 88 -12.25 10.08 -2.63
N MET A 89 -12.64 8.82 -2.45
CA MET A 89 -11.69 7.76 -2.12
C MET A 89 -11.64 6.69 -3.21
N ASP A 90 -10.48 6.07 -3.32
CA ASP A 90 -10.22 4.94 -4.19
C ASP A 90 -9.64 3.79 -3.36
N ALA A 91 -10.00 2.54 -3.70
CA ALA A 91 -9.41 1.35 -3.07
C ALA A 91 -9.42 0.15 -4.03
N SER A 92 -8.46 -0.76 -3.87
CA SER A 92 -8.49 -2.08 -4.49
C SER A 92 -7.95 -3.18 -3.58
N ILE A 93 -8.41 -4.40 -3.81
CA ILE A 93 -7.97 -5.63 -3.15
C ILE A 93 -7.87 -6.74 -4.20
N MET A 94 -6.90 -7.65 -4.05
CA MET A 94 -6.72 -8.78 -4.96
C MET A 94 -6.24 -10.01 -4.20
N ASN A 95 -6.81 -11.17 -4.57
CA ASN A 95 -6.39 -12.49 -4.13
C ASN A 95 -5.46 -13.12 -5.16
N GLY A 96 -4.24 -13.51 -4.74
CA GLY A 96 -3.24 -14.09 -5.62
C GLY A 96 -3.57 -15.50 -6.11
N LYS A 97 -4.49 -16.22 -5.46
CA LYS A 97 -4.80 -17.62 -5.80
C LYS A 97 -5.44 -17.80 -7.17
N ASP A 98 -6.43 -16.96 -7.48
CA ASP A 98 -7.23 -17.03 -8.70
C ASP A 98 -7.32 -15.69 -9.42
N LEU A 99 -6.50 -14.72 -8.98
CA LEU A 99 -6.46 -13.35 -9.47
C LEU A 99 -7.80 -12.61 -9.33
N SER A 100 -8.71 -13.09 -8.48
CA SER A 100 -9.94 -12.36 -8.16
C SER A 100 -9.59 -11.01 -7.53
N ALA A 101 -10.26 -9.97 -8.01
CA ALA A 101 -9.95 -8.59 -7.65
C ALA A 101 -11.23 -7.76 -7.53
N GLY A 102 -11.18 -6.76 -6.66
CA GLY A 102 -12.25 -5.79 -6.49
C GLY A 102 -11.68 -4.41 -6.27
N ALA A 103 -12.34 -3.41 -6.85
CA ALA A 103 -11.89 -2.03 -6.80
C ALA A 103 -13.08 -1.07 -6.80
N VAL A 104 -12.87 0.09 -6.17
CA VAL A 104 -13.78 1.23 -6.22
C VAL A 104 -13.04 2.53 -6.40
N SER A 105 -13.65 3.50 -7.08
CA SER A 105 -13.06 4.82 -7.30
C SER A 105 -14.08 5.94 -7.17
N ALA A 106 -13.57 7.11 -6.76
CA ALA A 106 -14.34 8.31 -6.47
C ALA A 106 -15.55 8.06 -5.54
N VAL A 107 -15.44 7.09 -4.62
CA VAL A 107 -16.51 6.80 -3.67
C VAL A 107 -16.53 7.84 -2.54
N ARG A 108 -17.73 8.13 -2.06
CA ARG A 108 -17.97 9.16 -1.04
C ARG A 108 -18.89 8.61 0.05
N CYS A 109 -18.87 9.26 1.22
CA CYS A 109 -19.83 9.02 2.30
C CYS A 109 -19.88 7.56 2.82
N ILE A 110 -18.76 6.84 2.77
CA ILE A 110 -18.59 5.51 3.40
C ILE A 110 -17.33 5.53 4.25
N ALA A 111 -17.29 4.76 5.33
CA ALA A 111 -16.12 4.72 6.21
C ALA A 111 -14.94 3.98 5.56
N ASN A 112 -15.22 2.80 4.99
CA ASN A 112 -14.19 1.86 4.55
C ASN A 112 -14.30 1.50 3.05
N PRO A 113 -13.67 2.26 2.15
CA PRO A 113 -13.55 1.91 0.73
C PRO A 113 -13.02 0.50 0.48
N ILE A 114 -12.06 0.01 1.28
CA ILE A 114 -11.47 -1.33 1.05
C ILE A 114 -12.48 -2.46 1.23
N LYS A 115 -13.40 -2.33 2.19
CA LYS A 115 -14.49 -3.30 2.40
C LYS A 115 -15.46 -3.32 1.24
N LEU A 116 -15.75 -2.14 0.67
CA LEU A 116 -16.59 -2.06 -0.53
C LEU A 116 -15.88 -2.68 -1.75
N ALA A 117 -14.56 -2.48 -1.88
CA ALA A 117 -13.76 -3.14 -2.91
C ALA A 117 -13.82 -4.68 -2.76
N ARG A 118 -13.73 -5.20 -1.53
CA ARG A 118 -13.92 -6.64 -1.27
C ARG A 118 -15.32 -7.13 -1.64
N LEU A 119 -16.37 -6.36 -1.33
CA LEU A 119 -17.74 -6.69 -1.75
C LEU A 119 -17.88 -6.73 -3.27
N VAL A 120 -17.21 -5.84 -4.01
CA VAL A 120 -17.17 -5.89 -5.48
C VAL A 120 -16.58 -7.22 -5.95
N MET A 121 -15.45 -7.63 -5.38
CA MET A 121 -14.77 -8.89 -5.69
C MET A 121 -15.64 -10.12 -5.44
N GLU A 122 -16.34 -10.18 -4.30
CA GLU A 122 -17.02 -11.40 -3.86
C GLU A 122 -18.52 -11.47 -4.23
N LYS A 123 -19.17 -10.32 -4.46
CA LYS A 123 -20.64 -10.24 -4.63
C LYS A 123 -21.06 -9.78 -6.02
N THR A 124 -20.11 -9.60 -6.94
CA THR A 124 -20.39 -9.23 -8.33
C THR A 124 -19.56 -10.05 -9.30
N THR A 125 -19.93 -10.02 -10.58
CA THR A 125 -19.13 -10.59 -11.67
C THR A 125 -18.14 -9.56 -12.25
N HIS A 126 -17.91 -8.44 -11.55
CA HIS A 126 -17.12 -7.31 -12.02
C HIS A 126 -15.97 -7.03 -11.05
N CYS A 127 -14.89 -6.46 -11.56
CA CYS A 127 -13.72 -6.16 -10.73
C CYS A 127 -13.66 -4.69 -10.27
N PHE A 128 -14.45 -3.79 -10.86
CA PHE A 128 -14.30 -2.35 -10.61
C PHE A 128 -15.62 -1.59 -10.79
N LEU A 129 -16.06 -0.88 -9.76
CA LEU A 129 -17.18 0.07 -9.80
C LEU A 129 -16.70 1.50 -9.50
N THR A 130 -17.42 2.51 -9.97
CA THR A 130 -17.03 3.92 -9.76
C THR A 130 -18.23 4.80 -9.38
N ASP A 131 -17.96 5.85 -8.61
CA ASP A 131 -18.87 6.96 -8.25
C ASP A 131 -20.31 6.49 -7.97
N GLN A 132 -21.28 6.90 -8.80
CA GLN A 132 -22.69 6.62 -8.59
C GLN A 132 -23.02 5.12 -8.62
N GLY A 133 -22.32 4.34 -9.46
CA GLY A 133 -22.51 2.90 -9.56
C GLY A 133 -22.05 2.20 -8.28
N ALA A 134 -20.87 2.57 -7.79
CA ALA A 134 -20.33 2.07 -6.53
C ALA A 134 -21.21 2.46 -5.33
N ALA A 135 -21.74 3.69 -5.30
CA ALA A 135 -22.65 4.14 -4.24
C ALA A 135 -23.98 3.36 -4.22
N LYS A 136 -24.59 3.12 -5.38
CA LYS A 136 -25.80 2.28 -5.49
C LYS A 136 -25.53 0.85 -5.03
N PHE A 137 -24.38 0.30 -5.41
CA PHE A 137 -23.97 -1.03 -4.98
C PHE A 137 -23.74 -1.10 -3.46
N ALA A 138 -23.06 -0.10 -2.88
CA ALA A 138 -22.86 0.01 -1.44
C ALA A 138 -24.20 0.01 -0.68
N ALA A 139 -25.18 0.79 -1.16
CA ALA A 139 -26.53 0.80 -0.60
C ALA A 139 -27.23 -0.57 -0.71
N ALA A 140 -27.11 -1.25 -1.84
CA ALA A 140 -27.68 -2.59 -2.04
C ALA A 140 -27.04 -3.65 -1.13
N MET A 141 -25.77 -3.49 -0.76
CA MET A 141 -25.05 -4.37 0.18
C MET A 141 -25.25 -3.98 1.65
N GLY A 142 -26.02 -2.92 1.94
CA GLY A 142 -26.26 -2.45 3.30
C GLY A 142 -25.08 -1.72 3.94
N VAL A 143 -24.14 -1.20 3.15
CA VAL A 143 -23.02 -0.39 3.65
C VAL A 143 -23.56 0.95 4.17
N PRO A 144 -23.29 1.32 5.44
CA PRO A 144 -23.79 2.57 6.00
C PRO A 144 -23.27 3.79 5.24
N THR A 145 -24.19 4.70 4.90
CA THR A 145 -23.82 6.04 4.45
C THR A 145 -23.53 6.91 5.66
N ILE A 146 -22.34 7.52 5.72
CA ILE A 146 -21.92 8.41 6.80
C ILE A 146 -21.87 9.88 6.35
N PRO A 147 -22.09 10.84 7.26
CA PRO A 147 -21.88 12.26 6.97
C PRO A 147 -20.45 12.53 6.51
N LYS A 148 -20.27 13.39 5.50
CA LYS A 148 -18.95 13.73 4.96
C LYS A 148 -18.02 14.31 6.04
N GLU A 149 -18.58 14.99 7.03
CA GLU A 149 -17.87 15.61 8.14
C GLU A 149 -17.12 14.58 9.00
N GLN A 150 -17.56 13.30 9.01
CA GLN A 150 -16.85 12.23 9.71
C GLN A 150 -15.57 11.80 8.99
N LEU A 151 -15.44 12.08 7.70
CA LEU A 151 -14.24 11.77 6.91
C LEU A 151 -13.25 12.95 6.86
N VAL A 152 -13.76 14.17 7.02
CA VAL A 152 -13.00 15.41 6.92
C VAL A 152 -12.29 15.73 8.24
N THR A 153 -11.05 16.18 8.15
CA THR A 153 -10.27 16.66 9.31
C THR A 153 -9.89 18.12 9.14
N GLU A 154 -9.80 18.88 10.23
CA GLU A 154 -9.31 20.26 10.21
C GLU A 154 -7.93 20.38 9.54
N ARG A 155 -7.08 19.36 9.71
CA ARG A 155 -5.78 19.26 9.06
C ARG A 155 -5.90 19.32 7.55
N ASN A 156 -6.84 18.59 6.96
CA ASN A 156 -6.99 18.53 5.51
C ASN A 156 -7.75 19.74 4.95
N ILE A 157 -8.63 20.38 5.73
CA ILE A 157 -9.21 21.69 5.39
C ILE A 157 -8.08 22.71 5.21
N LYS A 158 -7.22 22.88 6.22
CA LYS A 158 -6.08 23.81 6.18
C LYS A 158 -5.12 23.53 5.02
N ARG A 159 -4.93 22.25 4.69
CA ARG A 159 -4.09 21.84 3.53
C ARG A 159 -4.71 22.25 2.20
N LEU A 160 -6.01 22.06 2.03
CA LEU A 160 -6.70 22.48 0.81
C LEU A 160 -6.67 24.01 0.65
N GLU A 161 -6.93 24.75 1.73
CA GLU A 161 -6.86 26.22 1.73
C GLU A 161 -5.46 26.69 1.32
N LYS A 162 -4.43 26.15 1.97
CA LYS A 162 -3.03 26.46 1.65
C LYS A 162 -2.70 26.18 0.18
N GLU A 163 -3.05 25.00 -0.33
CA GLU A 163 -2.80 24.61 -1.72
C GLU A 163 -3.55 25.50 -2.73
N LYS A 164 -4.76 25.98 -2.39
CA LYS A 164 -5.51 26.93 -3.24
C LYS A 164 -4.86 28.32 -3.28
N HIS A 165 -4.32 28.80 -2.15
CA HIS A 165 -3.64 30.09 -2.09
C HIS A 165 -2.26 30.07 -2.77
N GLU A 166 -1.53 28.97 -2.68
CA GLU A 166 -0.15 28.85 -3.21
C GLU A 166 -0.09 28.56 -4.72
N LYS A 167 -1.22 28.22 -5.38
CA LYS A 167 -1.30 28.10 -6.86
C LYS A 167 -1.02 29.43 -7.61
N GLY A 168 -0.92 30.56 -6.91
CA GLY A 168 -0.50 31.85 -7.46
C GLY A 168 1.00 32.19 -7.31
N ALA A 169 1.79 31.35 -6.63
CA ALA A 169 3.22 31.60 -6.40
C ALA A 169 4.10 30.71 -7.30
N PRO A 170 5.15 31.23 -7.98
CA PRO A 170 5.90 30.48 -9.01
C PRO A 170 6.78 29.32 -8.52
N ASN A 171 6.74 28.93 -7.24
CA ASN A 171 7.70 27.96 -6.66
C ASN A 171 7.13 27.27 -5.40
N SER A 172 5.95 26.66 -5.48
CA SER A 172 5.43 25.86 -4.36
C SER A 172 5.81 24.39 -4.51
N ASP A 173 6.96 24.06 -3.91
CA ASP A 173 7.47 22.72 -3.57
C ASP A 173 6.58 22.03 -2.51
N CYS A 174 5.28 22.30 -2.54
CA CYS A 174 4.31 21.80 -1.61
C CYS A 174 4.16 20.32 -1.90
N GLN A 175 4.57 19.48 -0.95
CA GLN A 175 4.51 18.03 -1.02
C GLN A 175 3.04 17.59 -1.26
N LYS A 176 2.65 17.49 -2.54
CA LYS A 176 1.27 17.26 -3.01
C LYS A 176 0.76 15.85 -2.71
N ASN A 177 1.68 14.94 -2.38
CA ASN A 177 1.40 13.52 -2.20
C ASN A 177 1.36 13.21 -0.70
N LEU A 178 0.14 13.17 -0.15
CA LEU A 178 -0.09 12.53 1.13
C LEU A 178 -0.22 11.03 0.90
N GLY A 179 0.47 10.27 1.73
CA GLY A 179 0.72 8.86 1.50
C GLY A 179 -0.54 7.99 1.41
N THR A 180 -0.66 7.27 0.29
CA THR A 180 -1.60 6.14 0.13
C THR A 180 -1.26 5.05 1.15
N VAL A 181 -2.28 4.40 1.70
CA VAL A 181 -2.08 3.27 2.62
C VAL A 181 -2.23 1.95 1.88
N GLY A 182 -1.58 0.91 2.40
CA GLY A 182 -1.76 -0.42 1.85
C GLY A 182 -1.06 -1.50 2.66
N ALA A 183 -1.38 -2.74 2.31
CA ALA A 183 -0.85 -3.94 2.94
C ALA A 183 -0.67 -5.06 1.91
N VAL A 184 0.29 -5.94 2.18
CA VAL A 184 0.47 -7.24 1.51
C VAL A 184 0.60 -8.32 2.57
N ALA A 185 0.11 -9.52 2.28
CA ALA A 185 0.20 -10.66 3.21
C ALA A 185 0.49 -11.97 2.49
N LEU A 186 1.10 -12.90 3.22
CA LEU A 186 1.24 -14.32 2.92
C LEU A 186 0.59 -15.11 4.06
N ASP A 187 -0.38 -15.97 3.75
CA ASP A 187 -1.06 -16.81 4.75
C ASP A 187 -0.43 -18.19 4.94
N CYS A 188 -0.89 -18.91 5.97
CA CYS A 188 -0.37 -20.24 6.29
C CYS A 188 -0.69 -21.33 5.25
N LYS A 189 -1.51 -21.01 4.24
CA LYS A 189 -1.79 -21.90 3.11
C LYS A 189 -0.94 -21.54 1.88
N GLY A 190 -0.06 -20.54 1.99
CA GLY A 190 0.78 -20.07 0.90
C GLY A 190 0.08 -19.12 -0.07
N ASN A 191 -1.10 -18.56 0.26
CA ASN A 191 -1.72 -17.56 -0.60
C ASN A 191 -1.22 -16.16 -0.28
N VAL A 192 -1.10 -15.33 -1.32
CA VAL A 192 -0.77 -13.92 -1.19
C VAL A 192 -1.95 -13.02 -1.53
N ALA A 193 -1.98 -11.83 -0.93
CA ALA A 193 -2.97 -10.81 -1.25
C ALA A 193 -2.38 -9.41 -1.08
N TYR A 194 -3.01 -8.41 -1.70
CA TYR A 194 -2.76 -7.00 -1.41
C TYR A 194 -4.07 -6.24 -1.19
N ALA A 195 -3.99 -5.15 -0.44
CA ALA A 195 -5.02 -4.14 -0.32
C ALA A 195 -4.40 -2.73 -0.33
N THR A 196 -4.98 -1.80 -1.08
CA THR A 196 -4.52 -0.41 -1.18
C THR A 196 -5.72 0.53 -1.09
N SER A 197 -5.61 1.64 -0.33
CA SER A 197 -6.68 2.64 -0.18
C SER A 197 -6.13 4.06 -0.10
N THR A 198 -6.84 5.04 -0.67
CA THR A 198 -6.38 6.44 -0.72
C THR A 198 -7.52 7.45 -0.80
N GLY A 199 -7.29 8.65 -0.24
CA GLY A 199 -8.04 9.87 -0.57
C GLY A 199 -7.54 10.56 -1.85
N GLY A 200 -6.43 10.11 -2.42
CA GLY A 200 -5.78 10.70 -3.58
C GLY A 200 -4.85 11.85 -3.22
N ILE A 201 -4.74 12.86 -4.09
CA ILE A 201 -3.89 14.04 -3.89
C ILE A 201 -4.72 15.26 -3.48
N VAL A 202 -4.13 16.14 -2.67
CA VAL A 202 -4.81 17.37 -2.22
C VAL A 202 -5.16 18.25 -3.43
N ASN A 203 -6.34 18.86 -3.40
CA ASN A 203 -6.82 19.76 -4.46
C ASN A 203 -6.91 19.08 -5.84
N LYS A 204 -7.09 17.75 -5.87
CA LYS A 204 -7.37 17.01 -7.11
C LYS A 204 -8.64 17.53 -7.77
N MET A 205 -8.70 17.45 -9.11
CA MET A 205 -9.96 17.65 -9.82
C MET A 205 -11.00 16.64 -9.33
N VAL A 206 -12.27 17.06 -9.30
CA VAL A 206 -13.40 16.18 -8.94
C VAL A 206 -13.41 14.97 -9.87
N GLY A 207 -13.51 13.77 -9.30
CA GLY A 207 -13.48 12.51 -10.04
C GLY A 207 -12.10 12.08 -10.55
N ARG A 208 -11.00 12.75 -10.17
CA ARG A 208 -9.65 12.26 -10.48
C ARG A 208 -9.42 10.92 -9.78
N VAL A 209 -9.07 9.91 -10.57
CA VAL A 209 -8.71 8.56 -10.10
C VAL A 209 -7.19 8.39 -10.16
N GLY A 210 -6.61 7.85 -9.08
CA GLY A 210 -5.17 7.55 -8.98
C GLY A 210 -4.79 6.14 -9.44
N ASP A 211 -3.60 5.69 -9.03
CA ASP A 211 -3.11 4.32 -9.22
C ASP A 211 -3.83 3.28 -8.37
N THR A 212 -4.24 3.68 -7.16
CA THR A 212 -4.76 2.79 -6.13
C THR A 212 -5.84 1.80 -6.58
N PRO A 213 -6.88 2.17 -7.35
CA PRO A 213 -7.91 1.21 -7.75
C PRO A 213 -7.56 0.44 -9.04
N CYS A 214 -6.41 0.73 -9.66
CA CYS A 214 -5.98 0.15 -10.92
C CYS A 214 -5.06 -1.03 -10.67
N ILE A 215 -5.58 -2.25 -10.89
CA ILE A 215 -4.84 -3.51 -10.75
C ILE A 215 -3.59 -3.49 -11.64
N GLY A 216 -2.44 -3.82 -11.06
CA GLY A 216 -1.13 -3.77 -11.72
C GLY A 216 -0.40 -2.43 -11.57
N SER A 217 -1.11 -1.37 -11.20
CA SER A 217 -0.53 -0.08 -10.85
C SER A 217 -0.44 0.06 -9.33
N GLY A 218 -1.58 0.28 -8.64
CA GLY A 218 -1.66 0.51 -7.19
C GLY A 218 -1.31 -0.70 -6.33
N GLY A 219 -1.41 -1.89 -6.92
CA GLY A 219 -1.01 -3.16 -6.33
C GLY A 219 -1.27 -4.32 -7.28
N TYR A 220 -0.70 -5.48 -6.97
CA TYR A 220 -0.93 -6.73 -7.70
C TYR A 220 -0.61 -7.91 -6.78
N ALA A 221 -1.33 -9.03 -6.90
CA ALA A 221 -1.07 -10.25 -6.15
C ALA A 221 -1.21 -11.46 -7.08
N ASP A 222 -0.25 -12.39 -6.98
CA ASP A 222 -0.19 -13.63 -7.75
C ASP A 222 0.52 -14.69 -6.92
N ASN A 223 -0.12 -15.82 -6.64
CA ASN A 223 0.48 -16.89 -5.83
C ASN A 223 1.76 -17.47 -6.48
N ASP A 224 1.90 -17.37 -7.80
CA ASP A 224 3.07 -17.90 -8.50
C ASP A 224 4.30 -16.98 -8.40
N ILE A 225 4.13 -15.75 -7.87
CA ILE A 225 5.18 -14.72 -7.85
C ILE A 225 5.28 -14.00 -6.49
N GLY A 226 4.17 -13.43 -6.01
CA GLY A 226 4.13 -12.59 -4.81
C GLY A 226 3.07 -11.48 -4.88
N ALA A 227 3.10 -10.56 -3.91
CA ALA A 227 2.18 -9.43 -3.83
C ALA A 227 2.89 -8.10 -3.58
N ILE A 228 2.36 -7.02 -4.17
CA ILE A 228 2.87 -5.65 -4.08
C ILE A 228 1.71 -4.67 -3.84
N SER A 229 1.96 -3.65 -3.02
CA SER A 229 1.13 -2.46 -2.85
C SER A 229 2.00 -1.21 -3.00
N THR A 230 1.54 -0.21 -3.74
CA THR A 230 2.33 1.00 -4.06
C THR A 230 1.77 2.27 -3.44
N THR A 231 2.63 3.28 -3.34
CA THR A 231 2.30 4.63 -2.87
C THR A 231 3.18 5.63 -3.61
N GLY A 232 2.66 6.85 -3.83
CA GLY A 232 3.44 7.94 -4.42
C GLY A 232 2.63 8.81 -5.37
N HIS A 233 3.27 9.30 -6.43
CA HIS A 233 2.60 10.06 -7.48
C HIS A 233 1.81 9.13 -8.42
N GLY A 234 0.49 9.07 -8.24
CA GLY A 234 -0.36 8.10 -8.91
C GLY A 234 -0.25 8.10 -10.45
N GLU A 235 -0.14 9.27 -11.09
CA GLU A 235 0.02 9.35 -12.55
C GLU A 235 1.32 8.73 -13.04
N SER A 236 2.40 8.76 -12.23
CA SER A 236 3.65 8.07 -12.59
C SER A 236 3.51 6.57 -12.41
N ILE A 237 2.91 6.13 -11.30
CA ILE A 237 2.69 4.71 -10.97
C ILE A 237 1.79 4.04 -12.03
N LEU A 238 0.73 4.71 -12.47
CA LEU A 238 -0.16 4.28 -13.55
C LEU A 238 0.58 4.07 -14.87
N LYS A 239 1.40 5.05 -15.29
CA LYS A 239 2.09 5.01 -16.60
C LYS A 239 3.04 3.82 -16.74
N VAL A 240 3.59 3.32 -15.64
CA VAL A 240 4.61 2.26 -15.64
C VAL A 240 4.10 0.93 -15.09
N ASN A 241 2.84 0.84 -14.66
CA ASN A 241 2.29 -0.33 -13.97
C ASN A 241 3.22 -0.83 -12.85
N LEU A 242 3.58 0.06 -11.92
CA LEU A 242 4.68 -0.18 -11.00
C LEU A 242 4.56 -1.50 -10.23
N ALA A 243 3.37 -1.86 -9.72
CA ALA A 243 3.18 -3.10 -8.99
C ALA A 243 3.46 -4.34 -9.87
N ARG A 244 2.84 -4.42 -11.06
CA ARG A 244 3.04 -5.58 -11.94
C ARG A 244 4.44 -5.61 -12.55
N LEU A 245 5.02 -4.44 -12.85
CA LEU A 245 6.39 -4.33 -13.32
C LEU A 245 7.38 -4.83 -12.26
N THR A 246 7.14 -4.52 -10.98
CA THR A 246 7.96 -5.05 -9.87
C THR A 246 7.94 -6.59 -9.88
N LEU A 247 6.75 -7.19 -9.95
CA LEU A 247 6.63 -8.65 -10.01
C LEU A 247 7.22 -9.24 -11.30
N PHE A 248 7.13 -8.52 -12.42
CA PHE A 248 7.79 -8.94 -13.67
C PHE A 248 9.30 -9.07 -13.48
N GLN A 249 9.94 -8.12 -12.79
CA GLN A 249 11.37 -8.21 -12.52
C GLN A 249 11.70 -9.36 -11.58
N VAL A 250 10.82 -9.69 -10.63
CA VAL A 250 10.97 -10.87 -9.75
C VAL A 250 10.89 -12.17 -10.56
N GLU A 251 9.94 -12.28 -11.50
CA GLU A 251 9.83 -13.44 -12.42
C GLU A 251 11.09 -13.62 -13.27
N GLN A 252 11.68 -12.51 -13.72
CA GLN A 252 12.87 -12.52 -14.58
C GLN A 252 14.19 -12.59 -13.79
N ALA A 253 14.17 -12.52 -12.46
CA ALA A 253 15.36 -12.26 -11.66
C ALA A 253 16.39 -13.40 -11.73
N SER A 254 17.46 -13.16 -12.51
CA SER A 254 18.83 -13.41 -12.06
C SER A 254 19.31 -12.21 -11.22
N ALA A 255 20.32 -12.38 -10.37
CA ALA A 255 20.77 -11.38 -9.38
C ALA A 255 21.10 -9.98 -9.96
N GLU A 256 21.44 -9.88 -11.25
CA GLU A 256 21.84 -8.64 -11.93
C GLU A 256 20.65 -7.73 -12.28
N ILE A 257 19.47 -8.30 -12.53
CA ILE A 257 18.25 -7.58 -12.93
C ILE A 257 17.66 -6.81 -11.75
N CYS A 258 17.72 -7.38 -10.53
CA CYS A 258 17.29 -6.73 -9.30
C CYS A 258 18.03 -5.40 -9.03
N GLN A 259 19.31 -5.32 -9.37
CA GLN A 259 20.12 -4.11 -9.16
C GLN A 259 19.73 -2.97 -10.11
N ASN A 260 19.44 -3.30 -11.39
CA ASN A 260 18.98 -2.32 -12.37
C ASN A 260 17.56 -1.83 -12.06
N PHE A 261 16.68 -2.70 -11.56
CA PHE A 261 15.36 -2.31 -11.10
C PHE A 261 15.40 -1.35 -9.90
N LEU A 262 16.26 -1.62 -8.92
CA LEU A 262 16.50 -0.69 -7.81
C LEU A 262 17.00 0.67 -8.31
N ASN A 263 17.80 0.71 -9.37
CA ASN A 263 18.26 1.96 -9.98
C ASN A 263 17.13 2.71 -10.72
N VAL A 264 16.20 2.00 -11.36
CA VAL A 264 15.02 2.61 -12.00
C VAL A 264 14.02 3.14 -10.98
N ILE A 265 13.74 2.38 -9.90
CA ILE A 265 12.96 2.86 -8.75
C ILE A 265 13.64 4.12 -8.20
N LYS A 266 14.94 4.04 -7.90
CA LYS A 266 15.72 5.20 -7.44
C LYS A 266 15.56 6.38 -8.40
N ALA A 267 15.76 6.24 -9.70
CA ALA A 267 15.59 7.33 -10.66
C ALA A 267 14.17 7.93 -10.68
N LEU A 268 13.13 7.10 -10.64
CA LEU A 268 11.72 7.54 -10.64
C LEU A 268 11.31 8.27 -9.35
N PHE A 269 12.02 8.05 -8.23
CA PHE A 269 11.76 8.68 -6.93
C PHE A 269 12.81 9.74 -6.52
N LEU A 270 13.95 9.83 -7.21
CA LEU A 270 15.07 10.74 -6.89
C LEU A 270 15.07 12.07 -7.70
N ASP A 271 14.35 12.17 -8.81
CA ASP A 271 14.34 13.39 -9.66
C ASP A 271 13.44 14.54 -9.15
N THR A 272 12.94 14.45 -7.92
CA THR A 272 12.33 15.60 -7.23
C THR A 272 13.22 16.05 -6.06
N PRO A 273 13.93 17.19 -6.17
CA PRO A 273 14.95 17.64 -5.20
C PRO A 273 14.48 17.78 -3.74
N SER A 274 13.17 17.82 -3.47
CA SER A 274 12.58 17.99 -2.14
C SER A 274 12.33 16.68 -1.37
N SER A 275 12.58 15.50 -1.96
CA SER A 275 12.45 14.18 -1.30
C SER A 275 13.70 13.74 -0.52
N TYR A 276 14.85 14.40 -0.73
CA TYR A 276 16.16 13.98 -0.21
C TYR A 276 16.31 14.14 1.32
N GLN A 277 15.80 15.21 1.92
CA GLN A 277 16.12 15.54 3.32
C GLN A 277 15.16 14.95 4.37
N ALA A 278 13.94 14.58 3.97
CA ALA A 278 12.94 14.03 4.90
C ALA A 278 13.04 12.50 5.05
N ALA A 279 13.59 11.80 4.06
CA ALA A 279 13.86 10.37 4.14
C ALA A 279 15.09 10.07 5.02
N LEU A 280 16.13 10.91 4.96
CA LEU A 280 17.38 10.72 5.73
C LEU A 280 17.25 11.03 7.24
N GLU A 281 16.31 11.88 7.67
CA GLU A 281 16.12 12.18 9.11
C GLU A 281 15.15 11.23 9.83
N PHE A 282 14.62 10.23 9.13
CA PHE A 282 13.72 9.21 9.68
C PHE A 282 14.23 7.79 9.51
N PHE A 283 15.11 7.58 8.54
CA PHE A 283 15.77 6.30 8.31
C PHE A 283 17.24 6.46 8.71
N ASN A 284 17.61 5.85 9.83
CA ASN A 284 19.01 5.55 10.09
C ASN A 284 19.47 4.57 8.98
N PRO A 285 20.37 4.97 8.05
CA PRO A 285 20.63 4.22 6.81
C PRO A 285 21.18 2.81 7.03
N ASP A 286 21.76 2.52 8.20
CA ASP A 286 22.59 1.33 8.39
C ASP A 286 21.90 0.14 9.07
N ALA A 287 20.75 0.36 9.72
CA ALA A 287 20.07 -0.68 10.51
C ALA A 287 18.79 -1.21 9.85
N ASP A 288 17.94 -0.34 9.28
CA ASP A 288 16.56 -0.73 8.93
C ASP A 288 16.31 -0.80 7.40
N MET A 289 17.26 -0.37 6.56
CA MET A 289 17.27 -0.82 5.15
C MET A 289 17.57 -2.32 5.06
N LYS A 290 18.25 -2.88 6.07
CA LYS A 290 18.31 -4.33 6.23
C LYS A 290 16.93 -4.90 6.52
N ASP A 291 16.07 -4.30 7.35
CA ASP A 291 14.74 -4.85 7.63
C ASP A 291 13.76 -4.78 6.45
N ALA A 292 13.78 -3.71 5.65
CA ALA A 292 12.97 -3.62 4.43
C ALA A 292 13.47 -4.58 3.32
N MET A 293 14.79 -4.81 3.22
CA MET A 293 15.36 -5.81 2.30
C MET A 293 15.32 -7.24 2.85
N ILE A 294 15.30 -7.43 4.18
CA ILE A 294 15.10 -8.72 4.86
C ILE A 294 13.65 -9.19 4.64
N GLN A 295 12.68 -8.30 4.44
CA GLN A 295 11.32 -8.71 4.07
C GLN A 295 11.19 -9.12 2.60
N LEU A 296 12.02 -8.58 1.69
CA LEU A 296 12.18 -9.16 0.35
C LEU A 296 12.92 -10.51 0.41
N LYS A 297 13.90 -10.64 1.31
CA LYS A 297 14.69 -11.87 1.51
C LYS A 297 13.90 -12.99 2.19
N SER A 298 13.03 -12.67 3.16
CA SER A 298 12.14 -13.59 3.85
C SER A 298 11.02 -14.11 2.95
N LEU A 299 10.60 -13.34 1.94
CA LEU A 299 9.69 -13.80 0.91
C LEU A 299 10.43 -14.74 -0.08
N VAL A 300 11.69 -14.43 -0.39
CA VAL A 300 12.58 -15.26 -1.22
C VAL A 300 13.04 -16.55 -0.51
N ASP A 301 13.14 -16.56 0.83
CA ASP A 301 13.55 -17.72 1.63
C ASP A 301 12.46 -18.82 1.73
N THR A 302 11.24 -18.55 1.23
CA THR A 302 10.17 -19.57 1.08
C THR A 302 10.16 -20.24 -0.30
N LEU A 303 11.05 -19.85 -1.21
CA LEU A 303 11.18 -20.45 -2.54
C LEU A 303 12.19 -21.63 -2.52
N PRO A 304 11.93 -22.73 -3.23
CA PRO A 304 12.70 -23.96 -3.13
C PRO A 304 14.21 -23.78 -3.38
N SER A 305 14.99 -24.53 -2.60
CA SER A 305 16.41 -24.41 -2.37
C SER A 305 17.29 -24.75 -3.57
N ASN A 306 17.75 -23.71 -4.29
CA ASN A 306 19.04 -23.68 -5.00
C ASN A 306 19.61 -22.25 -5.20
N THR A 307 19.03 -21.22 -4.55
CA THR A 307 19.40 -19.80 -4.75
C THR A 307 20.21 -19.20 -3.59
N THR A 308 20.29 -19.90 -2.45
CA THR A 308 20.83 -19.40 -1.17
C THR A 308 22.34 -19.18 -1.18
N GLU A 309 23.11 -19.96 -1.95
CA GLU A 309 24.58 -19.95 -1.89
C GLU A 309 25.22 -18.76 -2.65
N ASN A 310 24.50 -18.17 -3.60
CA ASN A 310 24.99 -17.02 -4.38
C ASN A 310 24.70 -15.67 -3.69
N ILE A 311 23.69 -15.60 -2.83
CA ILE A 311 23.27 -14.38 -2.12
C ILE A 311 24.18 -14.08 -0.92
N LEU A 312 24.72 -15.12 -0.25
CA LEU A 312 25.70 -14.96 0.83
C LEU A 312 27.02 -14.33 0.33
N LYS A 313 27.48 -14.70 -0.87
CA LYS A 313 28.68 -14.11 -1.49
C LYS A 313 28.49 -12.64 -1.88
N PHE A 314 27.28 -12.21 -2.21
CA PHE A 314 26.98 -10.81 -2.54
C PHE A 314 26.91 -9.93 -1.28
N THR A 315 26.40 -10.47 -0.18
CA THR A 315 26.26 -9.75 1.10
C THR A 315 27.62 -9.44 1.73
N GLU A 316 28.61 -10.31 1.61
CA GLU A 316 29.97 -10.08 2.11
C GLU A 316 30.77 -9.05 1.29
N ALA A 317 30.46 -8.88 0.00
CA ALA A 317 31.15 -7.94 -0.89
C ALA A 317 30.70 -6.48 -0.65
N VAL A 318 29.43 -6.27 -0.35
CA VAL A 318 28.85 -4.92 -0.14
C VAL A 318 29.25 -4.32 1.21
N ILE A 319 29.48 -5.14 2.24
CA ILE A 319 29.87 -4.68 3.60
C ILE A 319 31.34 -4.20 3.66
N LYS A 320 32.18 -4.52 2.66
CA LYS A 320 33.62 -4.23 2.68
C LYS A 320 34.08 -3.08 1.77
N SER A 321 33.17 -2.32 1.16
CA SER A 321 33.57 -1.22 0.25
C SER A 321 33.97 0.05 1.03
N PRO A 322 35.14 0.69 0.75
CA PRO A 322 35.68 1.81 1.55
C PRO A 322 35.02 3.18 1.34
N GLU A 323 33.91 3.29 0.61
CA GLU A 323 33.28 4.58 0.26
C GLU A 323 32.16 5.00 1.24
N CYS A 324 32.25 4.57 2.50
CA CYS A 324 31.42 5.08 3.61
C CYS A 324 32.31 5.56 4.78
N ALA A 325 33.11 6.59 4.52
CA ALA A 325 33.71 7.45 5.54
C ALA A 325 33.26 8.90 5.30
#